data_AF-A0A397UTR7-F1
#
_entry.id   AF-A0A397UTR7-F1
#
_cell.length_a   1.000
_cell.length_b   1.000
_cell.length_c   1.000
_cell.angle_alpha   90.00
_cell.angle_beta   90.00
_cell.angle_gamma   90.00
#
_symmetry.space_group_name_H-M   'P 1'
#
loop_
_entity.id
_entity.type
_entity.pdbx_description
1 polymer ?
#
loop_
_entity_poly.entity_id
_entity_poly.type
_entity_poly.pdbx_seq_one_letter_code
_entity_poly.pdbx_strand_id
1 'polypeptide(L)'
;MSRFLNPFSRNAKRIVKNYNPKVINYKKYDEKIPSLNQNVNKERATNPLILNINKFDINDPNSVSLIQIQIGSNVPQNIDLIPDTSSNDFGLCSEFCGRSLSGDCANRQDIFASDNSTSFKGNYKPKSINYLDGSIVNGYTGSDFITINSFTFKNKFSFLLYNKINGALKAENPVEGIMGLGFSSQIWNQLADNAYDQTIGLALPNSNCAVGTITFGGMDSRFISDTNNIYKISTLNDTTYWKIQVNLIWIDESPLIIPAPVTD
;
A
#
# COMPACT_ATOMS: atom_id res chain seq x y z
N MET A 1 7.87 14.81 -26.60
CA MET A 1 9.01 14.93 -25.66
C MET A 1 8.69 16.08 -24.70
N SER A 2 7.97 15.81 -23.61
CA SER A 2 7.56 16.83 -22.63
C SER A 2 8.26 16.53 -21.32
N ARG A 3 9.09 17.48 -20.86
CA ARG A 3 9.78 17.43 -19.56
C ARG A 3 8.81 17.93 -18.49
N PHE A 4 8.40 17.07 -17.58
CA PHE A 4 7.74 17.52 -16.35
C PHE A 4 8.79 18.14 -15.42
N LEU A 5 8.53 19.39 -15.04
CA LEU A 5 9.27 20.11 -14.02
C LEU A 5 8.81 19.61 -12.65
N ASN A 6 9.70 18.90 -11.96
CA ASN A 6 9.58 18.59 -10.54
C ASN A 6 9.72 19.92 -9.74
N PRO A 7 8.69 20.38 -9.00
CA PRO A 7 8.75 21.65 -8.28
C PRO A 7 9.75 21.64 -7.10
N PHE A 8 10.34 20.50 -6.76
CA PHE A 8 11.34 20.37 -5.69
C PHE A 8 12.79 20.19 -6.18
N SER A 9 13.05 20.25 -7.49
CA SER A 9 14.32 19.78 -8.08
C SER A 9 15.38 20.84 -8.40
N ARG A 10 15.21 22.12 -8.04
CA ARG A 10 16.25 23.14 -8.31
C ARG A 10 16.63 23.89 -7.05
N ASN A 11 17.48 23.26 -6.22
CA ASN A 11 18.49 23.88 -5.34
C ASN A 11 18.84 23.07 -4.07
N ALA A 12 18.61 21.75 -4.03
CA ALA A 12 19.22 20.92 -2.99
C ALA A 12 20.70 20.66 -3.32
N LYS A 13 21.56 21.66 -3.14
CA LYS A 13 23.01 21.44 -3.05
C LYS A 13 23.26 20.54 -1.84
N ARG A 14 23.74 19.34 -2.13
CA ARG A 14 24.17 18.29 -1.23
C ARG A 14 25.19 18.83 -0.21
N ILE A 15 24.73 19.18 1.00
CA ILE A 15 25.58 19.31 2.18
C ILE A 15 25.34 18.04 3.01
N VAL A 16 26.11 16.99 2.73
CA VAL A 16 26.20 15.85 3.65
C VAL A 16 27.24 16.24 4.69
N LYS A 17 26.80 16.89 5.76
CA LYS A 17 27.57 16.91 7.01
C LYS A 17 27.18 15.64 7.77
N ASN A 18 28.19 14.92 8.27
CA ASN A 18 28.04 13.76 9.14
C ASN A 18 27.14 14.12 10.33
N TYR A 19 25.86 13.82 10.22
CA TYR A 19 24.88 14.05 11.27
C TYR A 19 24.80 12.77 12.11
N ASN A 20 25.20 12.90 13.38
CA ASN A 20 25.01 11.88 14.39
C ASN A 20 23.73 12.27 15.15
N PRO A 21 22.56 11.70 14.84
CA PRO A 21 21.30 12.11 15.46
C PRO A 21 21.40 11.90 16.96
N LYS A 22 21.38 12.99 17.73
CA LYS A 22 21.11 12.90 19.17
C LYS A 22 19.67 12.42 19.30
N VAL A 23 19.49 11.21 19.82
CA VAL A 23 18.19 10.69 20.24
C VAL A 23 17.66 11.66 21.31
N ILE A 24 16.67 12.47 20.94
CA ILE A 24 15.97 13.34 21.89
C ILE A 24 15.04 12.41 22.68
N ASN A 25 15.33 12.21 23.97
CA ASN A 25 14.47 11.45 24.87
C ASN A 25 13.09 12.12 24.96
N TYR A 26 12.07 11.50 24.36
CA TYR A 26 10.69 11.91 24.53
C TYR A 26 10.26 11.62 25.97
N LYS A 27 9.73 12.65 26.66
CA LYS A 27 9.02 12.45 27.92
C LYS A 27 7.77 11.61 27.64
N LYS A 28 7.65 10.51 28.38
CA LYS A 28 6.50 9.60 28.39
C LYS A 28 5.22 10.42 28.62
N TYR A 29 4.35 10.52 27.61
CA TYR A 29 3.04 11.15 27.75
C TYR A 29 2.09 10.20 28.49
N ASP A 30 1.30 10.77 29.40
CA ASP A 30 0.40 10.05 30.31
C ASP A 30 -0.58 9.10 29.59
N GLU A 31 -0.55 7.85 30.00
CA GLU A 31 -1.42 6.76 29.56
C GLU A 31 -2.82 6.92 30.17
N LYS A 32 -3.76 7.47 29.40
CA LYS A 32 -5.18 7.10 29.52
C LYS A 32 -5.63 6.43 28.23
N ILE A 33 -5.09 5.24 28.03
CA ILE A 33 -5.58 4.29 27.02
C ILE A 33 -6.93 3.76 27.53
N PRO A 34 -8.03 3.85 26.77
CA PRO A 34 -9.26 3.15 27.11
C PRO A 34 -8.96 1.65 27.23
N SER A 35 -9.27 1.05 28.38
CA SER A 35 -9.08 -0.38 28.60
C SER A 35 -9.85 -1.18 27.55
N LEU A 36 -9.13 -1.76 26.59
CA LEU A 36 -9.66 -2.75 25.67
C LEU A 36 -10.08 -3.96 26.51
N ASN A 37 -11.34 -4.38 26.42
CA ASN A 37 -11.85 -5.56 27.13
C ASN A 37 -11.01 -6.80 26.75
N GLN A 38 -10.11 -7.22 27.64
CA GLN A 38 -9.17 -8.35 27.42
C GLN A 38 -9.78 -9.73 27.69
N ASN A 39 -11.11 -9.88 27.68
CA ASN A 39 -11.75 -11.19 27.82
C ASN A 39 -12.02 -11.83 26.45
N VAL A 40 -10.95 -12.09 25.69
CA VAL A 40 -11.00 -13.04 24.58
C VAL A 40 -9.88 -14.06 24.79
N ASN A 41 -10.25 -15.19 25.39
CA ASN A 41 -9.47 -16.42 25.28
C ASN A 41 -9.37 -16.79 23.80
N LYS A 42 -8.23 -16.52 23.18
CA LYS A 42 -7.89 -17.07 21.87
C LYS A 42 -6.44 -17.53 21.93
N GLU A 43 -6.24 -18.85 21.85
CA GLU A 43 -5.04 -19.40 21.24
C GLU A 43 -4.95 -18.81 19.81
N ARG A 44 -4.30 -17.65 19.67
CA ARG A 44 -3.92 -17.06 18.39
C ARG A 44 -2.54 -17.60 18.04
N ALA A 45 -2.49 -18.73 17.34
CA ALA A 45 -1.30 -19.05 16.56
C ALA A 45 -1.38 -18.27 15.25
N THR A 46 -0.32 -17.56 14.87
CA THR A 46 0.61 -17.99 13.81
C THR A 46 1.64 -16.89 13.56
N ASN A 47 2.86 -17.28 13.20
CA ASN A 47 3.88 -16.35 12.72
C ASN A 47 3.30 -15.44 11.63
N PRO A 48 3.71 -14.16 11.56
CA PRO A 48 3.25 -13.26 10.50
C PRO A 48 3.50 -13.90 9.13
N LEU A 49 2.55 -13.75 8.22
CA LEU A 49 2.77 -14.08 6.82
C LEU A 49 3.68 -13.00 6.23
N ILE A 50 4.95 -13.33 5.99
CA ILE A 50 5.96 -12.39 5.49
C ILE A 50 6.11 -12.57 3.98
N LEU A 51 5.99 -11.46 3.26
CA LEU A 51 6.04 -11.42 1.80
C LEU A 51 7.04 -10.36 1.37
N ASN A 52 7.86 -10.68 0.37
CA ASN A 52 8.79 -9.71 -0.17
C ASN A 52 8.03 -8.67 -1.00
N ILE A 53 8.42 -7.41 -0.83
CA ILE A 53 8.07 -6.34 -1.76
C ILE A 53 9.35 -5.88 -2.44
N ASN A 54 9.30 -5.77 -3.76
CA ASN A 54 10.45 -5.42 -4.56
C ASN A 54 10.28 -4.00 -5.10
N LYS A 55 11.37 -3.27 -5.18
CA LYS A 55 11.39 -2.02 -5.94
C LYS A 55 11.38 -2.36 -7.43
N PHE A 56 10.50 -1.73 -8.20
CA PHE A 56 10.43 -2.01 -9.63
C PHE A 56 11.74 -1.70 -10.35
N ASP A 57 12.28 -0.51 -10.13
CA ASP A 57 13.57 -0.07 -10.66
C ASP A 57 14.46 0.30 -9.48
N ILE A 58 15.42 -0.58 -9.19
CA ILE A 58 16.40 -0.40 -8.12
C ILE A 58 17.26 0.85 -8.31
N ASN A 59 17.37 1.36 -9.54
CA ASN A 59 18.21 2.51 -9.88
C ASN A 59 17.45 3.84 -9.83
N ASP A 60 16.12 3.82 -9.94
CA ASP A 60 15.31 5.04 -9.84
C ASP A 60 14.94 5.28 -8.37
N PRO A 61 15.42 6.36 -7.72
CA PRO A 61 15.06 6.70 -6.34
C PRO A 61 13.55 6.90 -6.15
N ASN A 62 12.79 7.23 -7.19
CA ASN A 62 11.34 7.43 -7.14
C ASN A 62 10.53 6.16 -7.50
N SER A 63 11.21 5.03 -7.67
CA SER A 63 10.52 3.80 -8.04
C SER A 63 9.58 3.30 -6.94
N VAL A 64 8.44 2.76 -7.37
CA VAL A 64 7.39 2.19 -6.55
C VAL A 64 7.76 0.79 -6.03
N SER A 65 7.21 0.43 -4.88
CA SER A 65 7.31 -0.92 -4.33
C SER A 65 6.11 -1.74 -4.78
N LEU A 66 6.37 -2.94 -5.27
CA LEU A 66 5.34 -3.85 -5.79
C LEU A 66 5.27 -5.12 -4.94
N ILE A 67 4.04 -5.62 -4.79
CA ILE A 67 3.74 -6.96 -4.29
C ILE A 67 3.18 -7.79 -5.44
N GLN A 68 3.76 -8.96 -5.65
CA GLN A 68 3.20 -9.94 -6.57
C GLN A 68 2.13 -10.77 -5.86
N ILE A 69 0.96 -10.88 -6.48
CA ILE A 69 -0.12 -11.75 -6.02
C ILE A 69 -0.58 -12.66 -7.14
N GLN A 70 -1.32 -13.71 -6.78
CA GLN A 70 -1.96 -14.62 -7.71
C GLN A 70 -3.47 -14.46 -7.66
N ILE A 71 -4.12 -14.31 -8.82
CA ILE A 71 -5.57 -14.19 -8.94
C ILE A 71 -6.13 -15.35 -9.77
N GLY A 72 -7.18 -16.00 -9.26
CA GLY A 72 -7.90 -17.11 -9.92
C GLY A 72 -7.60 -18.50 -9.36
N SER A 73 -8.32 -19.52 -9.85
CA SER A 73 -8.30 -20.89 -9.29
C SER A 73 -7.56 -21.95 -10.12
N ASN A 74 -7.68 -21.95 -11.45
CA ASN A 74 -7.17 -23.00 -12.35
C ASN A 74 -5.85 -22.61 -13.01
N VAL A 75 -5.76 -21.39 -13.53
CA VAL A 75 -4.51 -20.81 -14.04
C VAL A 75 -4.28 -19.52 -13.24
N PRO A 76 -3.60 -19.60 -12.08
CA PRO A 76 -3.31 -18.42 -11.28
C PRO A 76 -2.54 -17.39 -12.12
N GLN A 77 -3.05 -16.16 -12.15
CA GLN A 77 -2.44 -15.06 -12.89
C GLN A 77 -1.62 -14.24 -11.90
N ASN A 78 -0.30 -14.17 -12.12
CA ASN A 78 0.58 -13.32 -11.33
C ASN A 78 0.34 -11.87 -11.73
N ILE A 79 0.09 -11.00 -10.75
CA ILE A 79 -0.17 -9.58 -10.96
C ILE A 79 0.63 -8.78 -9.93
N ASP A 80 1.36 -7.78 -10.40
CA ASP A 80 2.18 -6.88 -9.58
C ASP A 80 1.41 -5.60 -9.22
N LEU A 81 1.16 -5.41 -7.93
CA LEU A 81 0.33 -4.33 -7.42
C LEU A 81 1.10 -3.41 -6.48
N ILE A 82 0.71 -2.13 -6.43
CA ILE A 82 1.16 -1.24 -5.35
C ILE A 82 0.35 -1.54 -4.09
N PRO A 83 0.99 -1.91 -2.96
CA PRO A 83 0.33 -1.94 -1.66
C PRO A 83 0.10 -0.49 -1.18
N ASP A 84 -1.17 -0.08 -1.08
CA ASP A 84 -1.53 1.32 -0.81
C ASP A 84 -2.38 1.46 0.45
N THR A 85 -1.77 1.99 1.52
CA THR A 85 -2.46 2.26 2.79
C THR A 85 -3.44 3.43 2.72
N SER A 86 -3.38 4.24 1.67
CA SER A 86 -4.25 5.41 1.48
C SER A 86 -5.53 5.10 0.70
N SER A 87 -5.71 3.86 0.22
CA SER A 87 -6.94 3.43 -0.44
C SER A 87 -7.54 2.19 0.20
N ASN A 88 -8.86 2.02 0.04
CA ASN A 88 -9.58 0.82 0.44
C ASN A 88 -9.93 -0.07 -0.76
N ASP A 89 -9.76 0.47 -1.97
CA ASP A 89 -10.15 -0.18 -3.20
C ASP A 89 -9.06 -1.07 -3.75
N PHE A 90 -9.48 -2.16 -4.37
CA PHE A 90 -8.63 -3.05 -5.13
C PHE A 90 -8.96 -2.83 -6.61
N GLY A 91 -7.95 -2.54 -7.44
CA GLY A 91 -8.14 -2.37 -8.87
C GLY A 91 -6.92 -2.78 -9.66
N LEU A 92 -7.13 -3.28 -10.87
CA LEU A 92 -6.06 -3.79 -11.72
C LEU A 92 -6.41 -3.76 -13.21
N CYS A 93 -5.36 -3.77 -14.02
CA CYS A 93 -5.38 -3.81 -15.46
C CYS A 93 -5.98 -5.14 -15.94
N SER A 94 -7.04 -5.04 -16.73
CA SER A 94 -7.79 -6.19 -17.23
C SER A 94 -7.81 -6.25 -18.75
N GLU A 95 -8.35 -7.33 -19.31
CA GLU A 95 -8.57 -7.50 -20.74
C GLU A 95 -9.37 -6.34 -21.36
N PHE A 96 -10.17 -5.62 -20.57
CA PHE A 96 -10.95 -4.46 -21.00
C PHE A 96 -10.12 -3.20 -21.23
N CYS A 97 -8.89 -3.14 -20.71
CA CYS A 97 -8.01 -1.96 -20.81
C CYS A 97 -7.18 -1.90 -22.10
N GLY A 98 -7.36 -2.90 -22.98
CA GLY A 98 -6.69 -3.01 -24.27
C GLY A 98 -5.24 -3.49 -24.15
N ARG A 99 -4.93 -4.61 -24.82
CA ARG A 99 -3.56 -5.11 -25.04
C ARG A 99 -2.89 -4.52 -26.29
N SER A 100 -3.60 -3.72 -27.09
CA SER A 100 -3.04 -3.11 -28.29
C SER A 100 -2.01 -2.03 -27.92
N LEU A 101 -1.08 -1.71 -28.83
CA LEU A 101 -0.08 -0.64 -28.68
C LEU A 101 -0.67 0.74 -28.32
N SER A 102 -1.98 0.90 -28.40
CA SER A 102 -2.74 2.12 -28.12
C SER A 102 -3.65 2.04 -26.89
N GLY A 103 -3.73 0.89 -26.21
CA GLY A 103 -4.54 0.69 -25.01
C GLY A 103 -3.98 1.45 -23.80
N ASP A 104 -4.84 1.76 -22.83
CA ASP A 104 -4.41 2.45 -21.60
C ASP A 104 -3.51 1.57 -20.72
N CYS A 105 -3.56 0.26 -20.94
CA CYS A 105 -2.69 -0.72 -20.29
C CYS A 105 -1.62 -1.31 -21.24
N ALA A 106 -1.38 -0.68 -22.40
CA ALA A 106 -0.46 -1.20 -23.43
C ALA A 106 0.99 -1.38 -22.95
N ASN A 107 1.36 -0.66 -21.90
CA ASN A 107 2.70 -0.63 -21.35
C ASN A 107 2.84 -1.60 -20.15
N ARG A 108 1.75 -2.24 -19.71
CA ARG A 108 1.78 -3.22 -18.63
C ARG A 108 2.30 -4.57 -19.10
N GLN A 109 3.00 -5.27 -18.21
CA GLN A 109 3.54 -6.59 -18.50
C GLN A 109 2.44 -7.65 -18.41
N ASP A 110 1.79 -7.73 -17.26
CA ASP A 110 0.70 -8.68 -17.03
C ASP A 110 -0.65 -7.96 -16.97
N ILE A 111 -1.66 -8.63 -17.52
CA ILE A 111 -3.04 -8.13 -17.60
C ILE A 111 -3.93 -9.30 -17.24
N PHE A 112 -4.76 -9.11 -16.22
CA PHE A 112 -5.75 -10.09 -15.82
C PHE A 112 -6.71 -10.37 -16.97
N ALA A 113 -6.99 -11.63 -17.21
CA ALA A 113 -8.01 -12.10 -18.14
C ALA A 113 -9.00 -12.97 -17.35
N SER A 114 -10.26 -12.54 -17.30
CA SER A 114 -11.29 -13.25 -16.55
C SER A 114 -11.52 -14.68 -17.06
N ASP A 115 -11.45 -14.90 -18.37
CA ASP A 115 -11.63 -16.21 -19.02
C ASP A 115 -10.59 -17.26 -18.58
N ASN A 116 -9.43 -16.82 -18.05
CA ASN A 116 -8.41 -17.73 -17.55
C ASN A 116 -8.72 -18.28 -16.14
N SER A 117 -9.75 -17.76 -15.47
CA SER A 117 -10.14 -18.15 -14.12
C SER A 117 -11.54 -18.75 -14.04
N THR A 118 -11.65 -20.03 -13.68
CA THR A 118 -12.93 -20.72 -13.48
C THR A 118 -13.64 -20.26 -12.20
N SER A 119 -12.92 -19.65 -11.27
CA SER A 119 -13.51 -19.05 -10.08
C SER A 119 -13.90 -17.59 -10.27
N PHE A 120 -13.56 -16.94 -11.38
CA PHE A 120 -13.95 -15.56 -11.59
C PHE A 120 -15.48 -15.42 -11.61
N LYS A 121 -15.97 -14.37 -10.95
CA LYS A 121 -17.38 -13.96 -10.96
C LYS A 121 -17.47 -12.48 -11.30
N GLY A 122 -17.82 -12.19 -12.55
CA GLY A 122 -18.11 -10.84 -13.01
C GLY A 122 -19.51 -10.39 -12.60
N ASN A 123 -19.60 -9.26 -11.91
CA ASN A 123 -20.86 -8.53 -11.72
C ASN A 123 -20.95 -7.30 -12.65
N TYR A 124 -19.82 -6.93 -13.27
CA TYR A 124 -19.66 -5.91 -14.31
C TYR A 124 -20.31 -4.56 -14.03
N LYS A 125 -20.47 -4.20 -12.75
CA LYS A 125 -21.00 -2.89 -12.38
C LYS A 125 -19.93 -1.83 -12.67
N PRO A 126 -20.25 -0.77 -13.42
CA PRO A 126 -19.29 0.30 -13.68
C PRO A 126 -18.94 1.01 -12.37
N LYS A 127 -17.65 1.28 -12.17
CA LYS A 127 -17.13 2.03 -11.03
C LYS A 127 -15.92 2.86 -11.47
N SER A 128 -15.70 3.96 -10.76
CA SER A 128 -14.54 4.83 -10.93
C SER A 128 -13.81 4.97 -9.59
N ILE A 129 -12.50 5.11 -9.62
CA ILE A 129 -11.66 5.43 -8.46
C ILE A 129 -10.82 6.64 -8.82
N ASN A 130 -10.80 7.63 -7.92
CA ASN A 130 -9.95 8.81 -8.00
C ASN A 130 -8.86 8.67 -6.93
N TYR A 131 -7.61 8.65 -7.37
CA TYR A 131 -6.43 8.57 -6.50
C TYR A 131 -5.91 9.96 -6.15
N LEU A 132 -5.12 10.06 -5.07
CA LEU A 132 -4.63 11.33 -4.53
C LEU A 132 -3.59 12.02 -5.44
N ASP A 133 -2.93 11.25 -6.30
CA ASP A 133 -2.01 11.75 -7.34
C ASP A 133 -2.75 12.39 -8.54
N GLY A 134 -4.09 12.41 -8.51
CA GLY A 134 -4.95 12.89 -9.60
C GLY A 134 -5.25 11.84 -10.66
N SER A 135 -4.82 10.60 -10.46
CA SER A 135 -5.15 9.49 -11.36
C SER A 135 -6.61 9.10 -11.25
N ILE A 136 -7.22 8.81 -12.38
CA ILE A 136 -8.62 8.38 -12.47
C ILE A 136 -8.68 7.10 -13.27
N VAL A 137 -9.15 6.04 -12.63
CA VAL A 137 -9.41 4.76 -13.27
C VAL A 137 -10.90 4.53 -13.39
N ASN A 138 -11.32 3.97 -14.52
CA ASN A 138 -12.67 3.47 -14.73
C ASN A 138 -12.60 1.99 -15.06
N GLY A 139 -13.67 1.29 -14.75
CA GLY A 139 -13.72 -0.13 -15.01
C GLY A 139 -15.02 -0.77 -14.60
N TYR A 140 -14.98 -2.09 -14.59
CA TYR A 140 -16.09 -2.94 -14.19
C TYR A 140 -15.70 -3.73 -12.96
N THR A 141 -16.61 -3.92 -12.03
CA THR A 141 -16.31 -4.77 -10.88
C THR A 141 -16.31 -6.26 -11.29
N GLY A 142 -15.48 -7.03 -10.63
CA GLY A 142 -15.42 -8.48 -10.71
C GLY A 142 -14.95 -9.04 -9.38
N SER A 143 -14.97 -10.36 -9.22
CA SER A 143 -14.47 -10.97 -8.00
C SER A 143 -13.82 -12.31 -8.24
N ASP A 144 -12.76 -12.59 -7.49
CA ASP A 144 -12.02 -13.84 -7.58
C ASP A 144 -11.21 -14.13 -6.31
N PHE A 145 -10.66 -15.34 -6.21
CA PHE A 145 -9.73 -15.69 -5.14
C PHE A 145 -8.37 -15.03 -5.37
N ILE A 146 -7.78 -14.59 -4.26
CA ILE A 146 -6.41 -14.11 -4.22
C ILE A 146 -5.59 -15.09 -3.41
N THR A 147 -4.42 -15.40 -3.94
CA THR A 147 -3.37 -16.15 -3.27
C THR A 147 -2.13 -15.27 -3.21
N ILE A 148 -1.44 -15.27 -2.06
CA ILE A 148 -0.15 -14.61 -1.93
C ILE A 148 0.84 -15.62 -1.36
N ASN A 149 1.89 -15.93 -2.14
CA ASN A 149 2.74 -17.09 -1.94
C ASN A 149 1.89 -18.38 -1.80
N SER A 150 1.96 -19.05 -0.63
CA SER A 150 1.20 -20.26 -0.33
C SER A 150 -0.09 -19.99 0.46
N PHE A 151 -0.45 -18.72 0.67
CA PHE A 151 -1.62 -18.34 1.45
C PHE A 151 -2.76 -17.91 0.53
N THR A 152 -3.80 -18.72 0.45
CA THR A 152 -5.04 -18.39 -0.26
C THR A 152 -6.08 -17.86 0.72
N PHE A 153 -6.64 -16.70 0.39
CA PHE A 153 -7.74 -16.14 1.15
C PHE A 153 -9.03 -16.94 0.94
N LYS A 154 -9.77 -17.17 2.04
CA LYS A 154 -11.01 -17.96 2.03
C LYS A 154 -12.12 -17.37 1.16
N ASN A 155 -12.22 -16.04 1.12
CA ASN A 155 -13.28 -15.35 0.41
C ASN A 155 -12.73 -14.67 -0.85
N LYS A 156 -13.58 -14.56 -1.87
CA LYS A 156 -13.24 -13.81 -3.08
C LYS A 156 -13.11 -12.33 -2.76
N PHE A 157 -12.10 -11.70 -3.35
CA PHE A 157 -11.97 -10.25 -3.37
C PHE A 157 -12.79 -9.69 -4.51
N SER A 158 -13.52 -8.62 -4.24
CA SER A 158 -14.08 -7.74 -5.26
C SER A 158 -13.01 -6.75 -5.71
N PHE A 159 -12.79 -6.61 -7.01
CA PHE A 159 -11.81 -5.67 -7.56
C PHE A 159 -12.34 -5.00 -8.83
N LEU A 160 -11.77 -3.83 -9.13
CA LEU A 160 -12.07 -3.08 -10.33
C LEU A 160 -11.18 -3.57 -11.48
N LEU A 161 -11.81 -4.07 -12.54
CA LEU A 161 -11.20 -4.42 -13.81
C LEU A 161 -11.10 -3.16 -14.66
N TYR A 162 -9.92 -2.56 -14.73
CA TYR A 162 -9.73 -1.31 -15.45
C TYR A 162 -10.08 -1.47 -16.92
N ASN A 163 -10.80 -0.50 -17.47
CA ASN A 163 -11.02 -0.32 -18.90
C ASN A 163 -10.47 1.02 -19.42
N LYS A 164 -10.16 1.96 -18.51
CA LYS A 164 -9.59 3.26 -18.80
C LYS A 164 -8.74 3.76 -17.64
N ILE A 165 -7.57 4.31 -17.93
CA ILE A 165 -6.64 4.88 -16.94
C ILE A 165 -6.23 6.27 -17.41
N ASN A 166 -6.32 7.27 -16.52
CA ASN A 166 -5.83 8.64 -16.76
C ASN A 166 -4.97 9.10 -15.59
N GLY A 167 -4.17 10.14 -15.81
CA GLY A 167 -3.30 10.74 -14.78
C GLY A 167 -1.94 10.06 -14.67
N ALA A 168 -1.30 10.20 -13.52
CA ALA A 168 0.07 9.73 -13.29
C ALA A 168 0.20 8.20 -13.41
N LEU A 169 -0.78 7.45 -12.89
CA LEU A 169 -0.83 5.99 -12.95
C LEU A 169 -0.71 5.47 -14.39
N LYS A 170 -1.27 6.17 -15.39
CA LYS A 170 -1.13 5.76 -16.80
C LYS A 170 0.34 5.65 -17.23
N ALA A 171 1.20 6.55 -16.75
CA ALA A 171 2.60 6.62 -17.11
C ALA A 171 3.50 5.63 -16.32
N GLU A 172 3.00 5.04 -15.23
CA GLU A 172 3.78 4.14 -14.37
C GLU A 172 3.92 2.74 -15.00
N ASN A 173 5.13 2.44 -15.49
CA ASN A 173 5.35 1.37 -16.44
C ASN A 173 5.75 -0.01 -15.87
N PRO A 174 5.30 -0.33 -14.65
CA PRO A 174 4.92 -1.73 -14.40
C PRO A 174 3.64 -1.88 -13.60
N VAL A 175 2.98 -0.78 -13.23
CA VAL A 175 1.99 -0.85 -12.16
C VAL A 175 0.69 -1.40 -12.73
N GLU A 176 0.48 -2.70 -12.56
CA GLU A 176 -0.70 -3.38 -13.08
C GLU A 176 -1.93 -3.04 -12.25
N GLY A 177 -1.75 -2.53 -11.03
CA GLY A 177 -2.86 -2.06 -10.23
C GLY A 177 -2.47 -1.64 -8.84
N ILE A 178 -3.50 -1.44 -8.02
CA ILE A 178 -3.40 -0.98 -6.65
C ILE A 178 -4.16 -1.93 -5.73
N MET A 179 -3.51 -2.34 -4.66
CA MET A 179 -4.04 -3.14 -3.57
C MET A 179 -4.27 -2.23 -2.36
N GLY A 180 -5.51 -1.78 -2.17
CA GLY A 180 -5.87 -0.95 -1.02
C GLY A 180 -5.71 -1.69 0.31
N LEU A 181 -5.01 -1.06 1.26
CA LEU A 181 -4.67 -1.54 2.62
C LEU A 181 -5.24 -0.63 3.71
N GLY A 182 -6.10 0.33 3.37
CA GLY A 182 -6.83 1.15 4.32
C GLY A 182 -7.69 0.30 5.27
N PHE A 183 -8.10 0.88 6.40
CA PHE A 183 -8.82 0.18 7.47
C PHE A 183 -10.13 -0.50 7.04
N SER A 184 -10.76 0.00 5.98
CA SER A 184 -12.01 -0.54 5.43
C SER A 184 -11.78 -1.45 4.21
N SER A 185 -10.53 -1.78 3.89
CA SER A 185 -10.21 -2.68 2.77
C SER A 185 -10.60 -4.12 3.07
N GLN A 186 -10.84 -4.89 2.02
CA GLN A 186 -11.23 -6.29 2.12
C GLN A 186 -10.16 -7.16 2.79
N ILE A 187 -8.89 -6.75 2.73
CA ILE A 187 -7.78 -7.48 3.35
C ILE A 187 -7.99 -7.54 4.87
N TRP A 188 -8.32 -6.42 5.53
CA TRP A 188 -8.55 -6.39 6.99
C TRP A 188 -9.68 -7.32 7.44
N ASN A 189 -10.78 -7.31 6.68
CA ASN A 189 -11.93 -8.16 6.95
C ASN A 189 -11.53 -9.64 6.85
N GLN A 190 -10.81 -10.00 5.78
CA GLN A 190 -10.40 -11.38 5.57
C GLN A 190 -9.29 -11.85 6.52
N LEU A 191 -8.40 -10.96 7.00
CA LEU A 191 -7.44 -11.33 8.05
C LEU A 191 -8.14 -11.68 9.35
N ALA A 192 -9.15 -10.89 9.75
CA ALA A 192 -9.99 -11.20 10.91
C ALA A 192 -10.68 -12.56 10.78
N ASP A 193 -11.27 -12.84 9.62
CA ASP A 193 -11.96 -14.12 9.32
C ASP A 193 -11.00 -15.33 9.37
N ASN A 194 -9.71 -15.10 9.14
CA ASN A 194 -8.67 -16.11 9.19
C ASN A 194 -7.95 -16.19 10.54
N ALA A 195 -8.48 -15.51 11.57
CA ALA A 195 -7.92 -15.46 12.93
C ALA A 195 -6.50 -14.89 13.03
N TYR A 196 -6.00 -14.24 11.98
CA TYR A 196 -4.78 -13.44 12.07
C TYR A 196 -5.01 -12.23 12.97
N ASP A 197 -3.93 -11.76 13.59
CA ASP A 197 -3.93 -10.40 14.12
C ASP A 197 -4.24 -9.43 12.98
N GLN A 198 -5.14 -8.50 13.27
CA GLN A 198 -5.41 -7.38 12.39
C GLN A 198 -4.22 -6.42 12.50
N THR A 199 -3.13 -6.77 11.84
CA THR A 199 -1.89 -5.99 11.77
C THR A 199 -1.26 -6.24 10.42
N ILE A 200 -0.98 -5.14 9.71
CA ILE A 200 -0.22 -5.15 8.47
C ILE A 200 1.08 -4.42 8.75
N GLY A 201 2.21 -5.10 8.56
CA GLY A 201 3.54 -4.49 8.67
C GLY A 201 4.09 -4.16 7.30
N LEU A 202 4.81 -3.04 7.20
CA LEU A 202 5.50 -2.61 5.98
C LEU A 202 6.94 -2.24 6.34
N ALA A 203 7.89 -2.91 5.71
CA ALA A 203 9.29 -2.53 5.68
C ALA A 203 9.63 -2.22 4.22
N LEU A 204 9.71 -0.93 3.86
CA LEU A 204 9.90 -0.54 2.47
C LEU A 204 11.37 -0.68 2.03
N PRO A 205 11.63 -1.12 0.78
CA PRO A 205 12.98 -1.19 0.24
C PRO A 205 13.60 0.21 0.17
N ASN A 206 14.94 0.28 0.28
CA ASN A 206 15.71 1.53 0.17
C ASN A 206 17.00 1.29 -0.64
N SER A 207 17.82 2.33 -0.81
CA SER A 207 19.06 2.24 -1.61
C SER A 207 20.05 1.19 -1.11
N ASN A 208 19.99 0.84 0.18
CA ASN A 208 20.89 -0.13 0.82
C ASN A 208 20.27 -1.53 0.94
N CYS A 209 18.95 -1.65 0.77
CA CYS A 209 18.21 -2.90 0.84
C CYS A 209 17.12 -2.89 -0.24
N ALA A 210 17.42 -3.51 -1.39
CA ALA A 210 16.51 -3.54 -2.55
C ALA A 210 15.22 -4.34 -2.31
N VAL A 211 15.17 -5.12 -1.22
CA VAL A 211 14.02 -5.95 -0.83
C VAL A 211 13.44 -5.41 0.47
N GLY A 212 12.15 -5.11 0.43
CA GLY A 212 11.34 -4.84 1.61
C GLY A 212 10.42 -6.01 1.92
N THR A 213 9.57 -5.86 2.92
CA THR A 213 8.50 -6.82 3.21
C THR A 213 7.17 -6.16 3.52
N ILE A 214 6.09 -6.85 3.14
CA ILE A 214 4.77 -6.67 3.71
C ILE A 214 4.43 -7.89 4.55
N THR A 215 3.86 -7.67 5.73
CA THR A 215 3.46 -8.73 6.64
C THR A 215 1.98 -8.67 6.95
N PHE A 216 1.32 -9.82 7.02
CA PHE A 216 -0.06 -9.94 7.48
C PHE A 216 -0.10 -10.75 8.78
N GLY A 217 -0.75 -10.22 9.82
CA GLY A 217 -0.78 -10.87 11.13
C GLY A 217 0.37 -10.51 12.06
N GLY A 218 1.09 -9.41 11.81
CA GLY A 218 2.16 -8.94 12.69
C GLY A 218 3.25 -8.16 11.95
N MET A 219 4.48 -8.20 12.46
CA MET A 219 5.63 -7.46 11.94
C MET A 219 6.79 -8.40 11.61
N ASP A 220 7.60 -8.03 10.61
CA ASP A 220 8.85 -8.74 10.33
C ASP A 220 9.96 -8.27 11.27
N SER A 221 10.31 -9.13 12.24
CA SER A 221 11.35 -8.85 13.24
C SER A 221 12.74 -8.58 12.65
N ARG A 222 13.02 -9.01 11.41
CA ARG A 222 14.31 -8.75 10.73
C ARG A 222 14.56 -7.26 10.51
N PHE A 223 13.50 -6.46 10.45
CA PHE A 223 13.57 -5.01 10.28
C PHE A 223 13.41 -4.23 11.60
N ILE A 224 13.33 -4.93 12.74
CA ILE A 224 13.22 -4.31 14.07
C ILE A 224 14.56 -4.48 14.78
N SER A 225 15.37 -3.43 14.79
CA SER A 225 16.70 -3.46 15.43
C SER A 225 16.64 -3.36 16.96
N ASP A 226 15.59 -2.76 17.51
CA ASP A 226 15.36 -2.67 18.95
C ASP A 226 13.87 -2.72 19.28
N THR A 227 13.43 -3.84 19.86
CA THR A 227 12.03 -4.05 20.24
C THR A 227 11.56 -3.10 21.35
N ASN A 228 12.49 -2.48 22.10
CA ASN A 228 12.15 -1.48 23.11
C ASN A 228 11.80 -0.12 22.50
N ASN A 229 12.12 0.09 21.21
CA ASN A 229 11.89 1.33 20.47
C ASN A 229 10.71 1.23 19.49
N ILE A 230 9.68 0.46 19.85
CA ILE A 230 8.41 0.43 19.10
C ILE A 230 7.48 1.51 19.66
N TYR A 231 7.28 2.56 18.88
CA TYR A 231 6.37 3.64 19.21
C TYR A 231 4.95 3.32 18.74
N LYS A 232 3.98 3.39 19.65
CA LYS A 232 2.56 3.26 19.32
C LYS A 232 1.96 4.64 19.17
N ILE A 233 1.46 4.93 17.97
CA ILE A 233 0.78 6.19 17.67
C ILE A 233 -0.68 5.85 17.40
N SER A 234 -1.58 6.44 18.19
CA SER A 234 -3.02 6.29 17.97
C SER A 234 -3.42 6.99 16.69
N THR A 235 -4.27 6.34 15.90
CA THR A 235 -4.91 7.01 14.77
C THR A 235 -5.98 7.97 15.26
N LEU A 236 -6.25 9.00 14.47
CA LEU A 236 -7.42 9.85 14.64
C LEU A 236 -8.70 9.01 14.43
N ASN A 237 -9.82 9.45 15.01
CA ASN A 237 -11.12 8.75 14.98
C ASN A 237 -11.76 8.59 13.58
N ASP A 238 -11.01 8.79 12.49
CA ASP A 238 -11.47 8.46 11.14
C ASP A 238 -11.09 7.00 10.83
N THR A 239 -12.11 6.16 10.71
CA THR A 239 -11.96 4.71 10.48
C THR A 239 -11.67 4.36 9.02
N THR A 240 -11.52 5.34 8.13
CA THR A 240 -11.38 5.10 6.68
C THR A 240 -9.93 4.94 6.26
N TYR A 241 -9.03 5.76 6.84
CA TYR A 241 -7.63 5.87 6.44
C TYR A 241 -6.72 5.99 7.66
N TRP A 242 -5.45 5.65 7.48
CA TRP A 242 -4.41 5.84 8.49
C TRP A 242 -4.11 7.33 8.67
N LYS A 243 -4.79 7.97 9.62
CA LYS A 243 -4.57 9.37 9.98
C LYS A 243 -3.97 9.45 11.37
N ILE A 244 -2.90 10.21 11.54
CA ILE A 244 -2.29 10.49 12.83
C ILE A 244 -2.24 11.99 13.06
N GLN A 245 -2.21 12.40 14.33
CA GLN A 245 -1.95 13.79 14.68
C GLN A 245 -0.44 14.05 14.68
N VAL A 246 0.01 15.01 13.87
CA VAL A 246 1.39 15.51 13.93
C VAL A 246 1.36 16.85 14.65
N ASN A 247 1.93 16.89 15.86
CA ASN A 247 1.91 18.10 16.70
C ASN A 247 2.96 19.12 16.28
N LEU A 248 4.15 18.64 15.91
CA LEU A 248 5.30 19.49 15.65
C LEU A 248 6.25 18.78 14.68
N ILE A 249 6.73 19.52 13.69
CA ILE A 249 7.80 19.10 12.79
C ILE A 249 9.03 19.90 13.19
N TRP A 250 10.18 19.25 13.28
CA TRP A 250 11.46 19.91 13.57
C TRP A 250 12.31 19.94 12.31
N ILE A 251 13.00 21.06 12.09
CA ILE A 251 14.09 21.18 11.12
C ILE A 251 15.35 21.48 11.93
N ASP A 252 16.29 20.54 11.89
CA ASP A 252 17.44 20.50 12.79
C ASP A 252 16.98 20.56 14.26
N GLU A 253 17.34 21.61 14.99
CA GLU A 253 17.00 21.82 16.39
C GLU A 253 15.87 22.86 16.59
N SER A 254 15.20 23.28 15.52
CA SER A 254 14.15 24.30 15.57
C SER A 254 12.80 23.77 15.12
N PRO A 255 11.70 24.13 15.80
CA PRO A 255 10.37 23.79 15.34
C PRO A 255 10.07 24.50 14.01
N LEU A 256 9.55 23.76 13.03
CA LEU A 256 8.98 24.33 11.82
C LEU A 256 7.71 25.08 12.18
N ILE A 257 7.77 26.41 12.08
CA ILE A 257 6.60 27.27 12.24
C ILE A 257 5.84 27.25 10.92
N ILE A 258 4.74 26.49 10.88
CA ILE A 258 3.82 26.50 9.74
C ILE A 258 2.96 27.77 9.87
N PRO A 259 2.99 28.71 8.90
CA PRO A 259 2.14 29.89 8.95
C PRO A 259 0.66 29.47 9.05
N ALA A 260 -0.13 30.17 9.85
CA ALA A 260 -1.57 29.96 9.86
C ALA A 260 -2.13 30.17 8.43
N PRO A 261 -3.11 29.38 7.99
CA PRO A 261 -3.77 29.63 6.71
C PRO A 261 -4.25 31.07 6.69
N VAL A 262 -3.90 31.82 5.64
CA VAL A 262 -4.51 33.13 5.40
C VAL A 262 -5.97 32.85 5.10
N THR A 263 -6.86 33.15 6.05
CA THR A 263 -8.30 33.13 5.82
C THR A 263 -8.64 34.42 5.09
N ASP A 264 -8.94 34.31 3.79
CA ASP A 264 -9.62 35.35 3.03
C ASP A 264 -11.09 35.47 3.46
#